data_AF-A0AA36JQE9-F1
#
_entry.id   AF-A0AA36JQE9-F1
#
_cell.length_a   1.000
_cell.length_b   1.000
_cell.length_c   1.000
_cell.angle_alpha   90.00
_cell.angle_beta   90.00
_cell.angle_gamma   90.00
#
_symmetry.space_group_name_H-M   'P 1'
#
loop_
_entity.id
_entity.type
_entity.pdbx_description
1 polymer ?
#
loop_
_entity_poly.entity_id
_entity_poly.type
_entity_poly.pdbx_seq_one_letter_code
_entity_poly.pdbx_strand_id
1 'polypeptide(L)'
;MEQIGVSPSGTGSYNGRGGVVRQSIDGTGFVDSAAGAPKELQIQFHNEMAYATEFPKYVTFAMVRQAEEKGTTTLADNLTVQKKLSAGLLAKFRDLGVQYVRLLHDEAEKEAADFYNSWQGAFQTQSVEEAMRKGNSKSTFSILQRHDERRLKHTLWCPVFQKHPTHGELFFNSVLNRHGSWLDGHAVFGSLPLSERPYHCLWGDGAELSETELEELRAVYDESTEYIRLSPGDVLVLDNLRVVHGRTPYSGSRLLGLLLSDMVPRDPCRPPPAFAELLE
;
A
#
# COMPACT_ATOMS: atom_id res chain seq x y z
N MET A 1 12.69 6.36 28.14
CA MET A 1 13.08 6.24 26.73
C MET A 1 12.87 4.79 26.35
N GLU A 2 11.78 4.50 25.63
CA GLU A 2 11.55 3.18 25.05
C GLU A 2 12.59 3.01 23.93
N GLN A 3 13.55 2.09 24.07
CA GLN A 3 14.48 1.80 22.98
C GLN A 3 13.67 1.30 21.78
N ILE A 4 13.88 1.90 20.62
CA ILE A 4 13.32 1.41 19.36
C ILE A 4 14.00 0.06 19.10
N GLY A 5 13.32 -1.03 19.43
CA GLY A 5 13.77 -2.38 19.16
C GLY A 5 13.73 -2.66 17.66
N VAL A 6 14.72 -2.19 16.91
CA VAL A 6 14.90 -2.62 15.53
C VAL A 6 15.83 -3.84 15.58
N SER A 7 15.26 -5.04 15.58
CA SER A 7 16.06 -6.26 15.46
C SER A 7 16.42 -6.49 14.00
N PRO A 8 17.70 -6.38 13.58
CA PRO A 8 18.10 -6.66 12.20
C PRO A 8 17.91 -8.13 11.83
N SER A 9 17.89 -9.03 12.83
CA SER A 9 17.63 -10.47 12.68
C SER A 9 16.15 -10.83 12.71
N GLY A 10 15.31 -9.94 13.25
CA GLY A 10 13.86 -10.06 13.28
C GLY A 10 13.24 -9.15 12.24
N THR A 11 13.67 -9.23 10.98
CA THR A 11 12.90 -8.66 9.87
C THR A 11 11.49 -9.23 9.99
N GLY A 12 10.57 -8.45 10.57
CA GLY A 12 9.18 -8.86 10.77
C GLY A 12 8.71 -9.40 9.43
N SER A 13 8.21 -10.64 9.42
CA SER A 13 8.07 -11.48 8.22
C SER A 13 7.37 -10.74 7.08
N TYR A 14 8.13 -9.97 6.30
CA TYR A 14 7.61 -9.28 5.12
C TYR A 14 7.42 -10.32 4.02
N ASN A 15 8.28 -11.35 4.02
CA ASN A 15 8.23 -12.57 3.21
C ASN A 15 6.98 -13.40 3.53
N GLY A 16 5.82 -12.94 3.05
CA GLY A 16 4.52 -13.61 3.19
C GLY A 16 3.35 -12.71 3.54
N ARG A 17 3.57 -11.41 3.83
CA ARG A 17 2.50 -10.47 4.23
C ARG A 17 2.44 -9.18 3.40
N GLY A 18 3.56 -8.76 2.80
CA GLY A 18 3.58 -7.73 1.76
C GLY A 18 3.41 -8.38 0.39
N GLY A 19 2.52 -7.88 -0.46
CA GLY A 19 2.16 -8.51 -1.74
C GLY A 19 3.26 -8.60 -2.81
N VAL A 20 4.52 -8.32 -2.46
CA VAL A 20 5.71 -8.38 -3.33
C VAL A 20 6.83 -9.10 -2.57
N VAL A 21 7.43 -10.13 -3.17
CA VAL A 21 8.64 -10.79 -2.64
C VAL A 21 9.81 -9.83 -2.85
N ARG A 22 10.37 -9.27 -1.77
CA ARG A 22 11.51 -8.35 -1.85
C ARG A 22 12.82 -9.07 -1.50
N GLN A 23 13.87 -8.83 -2.28
CA GLN A 23 15.21 -9.37 -2.00
C GLN A 23 15.97 -8.47 -1.01
N SER A 24 16.79 -9.08 -0.16
CA SER A 24 17.73 -8.36 0.70
C SER A 24 18.78 -7.64 -0.15
N ILE A 25 19.11 -6.41 0.22
CA ILE A 25 20.21 -5.65 -0.42
C ILE A 25 21.52 -6.18 0.16
N ASP A 26 22.36 -6.80 -0.68
CA ASP A 26 23.72 -7.26 -0.35
C ASP A 26 23.84 -8.07 0.96
N GLY A 27 22.84 -8.91 1.26
CA GLY A 27 22.82 -9.74 2.47
C GLY A 27 22.57 -8.96 3.78
N THR A 28 22.19 -7.69 3.69
CA THR A 28 21.77 -6.87 4.83
C THR A 28 20.30 -7.15 5.20
N GLY A 29 19.86 -6.62 6.35
CA GLY A 29 18.45 -6.66 6.75
C GLY A 29 17.53 -5.71 5.94
N PHE A 30 18.09 -4.86 5.07
CA PHE A 30 17.32 -3.95 4.23
C PHE A 30 16.81 -4.66 2.98
N VAL A 31 15.58 -4.35 2.58
CA VAL A 31 14.99 -4.80 1.32
C VAL A 31 14.79 -3.61 0.38
N ASP A 32 14.75 -3.84 -0.94
CA ASP A 32 14.46 -2.76 -1.89
C ASP A 32 13.01 -2.28 -1.75
N SER A 33 12.84 -1.01 -1.33
CA SER A 33 11.55 -0.37 -1.14
C SER A 33 10.72 -0.24 -2.43
N ALA A 34 11.37 -0.12 -3.58
CA ALA A 34 10.75 0.24 -4.86
C ALA A 34 10.61 -0.93 -5.85
N ALA A 35 10.98 -2.15 -5.45
CA ALA A 35 10.87 -3.33 -6.30
C ALA A 35 9.46 -3.46 -6.89
N GLY A 36 9.36 -3.39 -8.22
CA GLY A 36 8.11 -3.55 -8.98
C GLY A 36 7.31 -2.26 -9.26
N ALA A 37 7.70 -1.09 -8.72
CA ALA A 37 7.02 0.17 -9.02
C ALA A 37 7.65 0.87 -10.24
N PRO A 38 6.88 1.26 -11.28
CA PRO A 38 7.40 2.00 -12.43
C PRO A 38 8.11 3.29 -12.01
N LYS A 39 9.28 3.58 -12.59
CA LYS A 39 10.09 4.75 -12.22
C LYS A 39 9.51 6.06 -12.77
N GLU A 40 8.78 5.96 -13.87
CA GLU A 40 8.13 7.04 -14.59
C GLU A 40 6.87 7.55 -13.86
N LEU A 41 6.31 6.73 -12.96
CA LEU A 41 5.12 7.08 -12.19
C LEU A 41 5.49 7.62 -10.80
N GLN A 42 4.67 8.53 -10.31
CA GLN A 42 4.71 8.96 -8.92
C GLN A 42 4.20 7.82 -8.04
N ILE A 43 4.96 7.40 -7.03
CA ILE A 43 4.40 6.54 -5.98
C ILE A 43 3.52 7.45 -5.13
N GLN A 44 2.22 7.19 -5.15
CA GLN A 44 1.23 7.95 -4.40
C GLN A 44 1.38 7.73 -2.88
N PHE A 45 0.87 8.68 -2.10
CA PHE A 45 0.94 8.62 -0.65
C PHE A 45 0.25 7.40 -0.07
N HIS A 46 0.92 6.79 0.90
CA HIS A 46 0.40 5.66 1.66
C HIS A 46 1.16 5.53 2.98
N ASN A 47 0.54 4.83 3.93
CA ASN A 47 1.26 4.24 5.05
C ASN A 47 1.66 2.80 4.71
N GLU A 48 2.81 2.35 5.20
CA GLU A 48 3.32 1.01 4.88
C GLU A 48 2.40 -0.04 5.50
N MET A 49 1.95 -0.99 4.67
CA MET A 49 1.05 -2.07 5.08
C MET A 49 -0.28 -1.58 5.70
N ALA A 50 -0.81 -0.43 5.26
CA ALA A 50 -2.08 0.10 5.77
C ALA A 50 -3.31 -0.78 5.52
N TYR A 51 -3.17 -1.84 4.73
CA TYR A 51 -4.19 -2.84 4.45
C TYR A 51 -4.02 -4.13 5.28
N ALA A 52 -2.90 -4.31 5.99
CA ALA A 52 -2.63 -5.54 6.72
C ALA A 52 -3.28 -5.54 8.11
N THR A 53 -3.43 -6.75 8.68
CA THR A 53 -3.90 -6.98 10.06
C THR A 53 -2.87 -6.59 11.12
N GLU A 54 -1.60 -6.54 10.73
CA GLU A 54 -0.51 -6.02 11.53
C GLU A 54 0.37 -5.15 10.62
N PHE A 55 0.89 -4.04 11.15
CA PHE A 55 1.69 -3.08 10.39
C PHE A 55 2.90 -2.64 11.22
N PRO A 56 4.00 -2.20 10.59
CA PRO A 56 5.18 -1.77 11.33
C PRO A 56 4.90 -0.49 12.10
N LYS A 57 5.39 -0.38 13.35
CA LYS A 57 5.33 0.87 14.14
C LYS A 57 6.11 2.00 13.46
N TYR A 58 7.31 1.67 12.98
CA TYR A 58 8.21 2.59 12.28
C TYR A 58 8.65 2.00 10.94
N VAL A 59 8.80 2.89 9.96
CA VAL A 59 9.34 2.60 8.64
C VAL A 59 10.67 3.32 8.51
N THR A 60 11.74 2.58 8.23
CA THR A 60 13.07 3.14 8.07
C THR A 60 13.49 3.05 6.61
N PHE A 61 13.88 4.19 6.03
CA PHE A 61 14.46 4.29 4.70
C PHE A 61 15.94 4.64 4.79
N ALA A 62 16.78 3.85 4.14
CA ALA A 62 18.22 4.12 4.01
C ALA A 62 18.57 4.36 2.54
N MET A 63 19.05 5.56 2.22
CA MET A 63 19.41 5.89 0.84
C MET A 63 20.74 5.23 0.48
N VAL A 64 20.70 4.23 -0.39
CA VAL A 64 21.90 3.53 -0.88
C VAL A 64 22.40 4.20 -2.16
N ARG A 65 21.47 4.56 -3.06
CA ARG A 65 21.76 5.26 -4.31
C ARG A 65 20.61 6.20 -4.67
N GLN A 66 20.89 7.50 -4.74
CA GLN A 66 19.91 8.47 -5.22
C GLN A 66 19.87 8.47 -6.76
N ALA A 67 18.67 8.70 -7.32
CA ALA A 67 18.48 8.86 -8.75
C ALA A 67 19.28 10.05 -9.31
N GLU A 68 19.74 9.90 -10.55
CA GLU A 68 20.43 10.95 -11.30
C GLU A 68 19.55 12.20 -11.42
N GLU A 69 18.27 12.04 -11.74
CA GLU A 69 17.29 13.13 -11.80
C GLU A 69 16.04 12.79 -10.98
N LYS A 70 15.53 13.78 -10.23
CA LYS A 70 14.32 13.65 -9.39
C LYS A 70 14.42 12.47 -8.40
N GLY A 71 13.41 11.61 -8.29
CA GLY A 71 13.39 10.49 -7.33
C GLY A 71 13.30 10.89 -5.87
N THR A 72 12.78 12.09 -5.61
CA THR A 72 12.65 12.67 -4.28
C THR A 72 11.63 11.88 -3.47
N THR A 73 11.98 11.54 -2.23
CA THR A 73 11.03 10.97 -1.28
C THR A 73 10.07 12.06 -0.84
N THR A 74 8.77 11.82 -0.92
CA THR A 74 7.75 12.76 -0.47
C THR A 74 7.15 12.29 0.84
N LEU A 75 6.93 13.20 1.79
CA LEU A 75 6.33 12.91 3.09
C LEU A 75 5.15 13.85 3.32
N ALA A 76 4.15 13.41 4.08
CA ALA A 76 3.12 14.28 4.62
C ALA A 76 2.68 13.81 6.02
N ASP A 77 2.29 14.75 6.88
CA ASP A 77 1.78 14.47 8.23
C ASP A 77 0.27 14.19 8.17
N ASN A 78 -0.14 12.99 8.60
CA ASN A 78 -1.54 12.57 8.66
C ASN A 78 -2.39 13.50 9.53
N LEU A 79 -1.81 14.15 10.56
CA LEU A 79 -2.54 15.16 11.34
C LEU A 79 -2.90 16.39 10.51
N THR A 80 -2.02 16.80 9.60
CA THR A 80 -2.24 17.94 8.71
C THR A 80 -3.22 17.57 7.61
N VAL A 81 -3.02 16.42 6.96
CA VAL A 81 -3.91 15.88 5.93
C VAL A 81 -5.34 15.76 6.47
N GLN A 82 -5.52 15.11 7.63
CA GLN A 82 -6.83 14.92 8.23
C GLN A 82 -7.54 16.24 8.60
N LYS A 83 -6.81 17.29 8.97
CA LYS A 83 -7.41 18.61 9.27
C LYS A 83 -7.90 19.35 8.03
N LYS A 84 -7.33 19.04 6.87
CA LYS A 84 -7.63 19.69 5.60
C LYS A 84 -8.73 18.99 4.80
N LEU A 85 -8.93 17.69 5.01
CA LEU A 85 -10.03 16.95 4.40
C LEU A 85 -11.39 17.47 4.91
N SER A 86 -12.38 17.46 4.03
CA SER A 86 -13.74 17.84 4.33
C SER A 86 -14.37 16.90 5.36
N ALA A 87 -15.23 17.46 6.20
CA ALA A 87 -15.93 16.67 7.22
C ALA A 87 -16.79 15.56 6.59
N GLY A 88 -17.36 15.79 5.40
CA GLY A 88 -18.16 14.81 4.67
C GLY A 88 -17.32 13.61 4.21
N LEU A 89 -16.16 13.86 3.60
CA LEU A 89 -15.27 12.79 3.16
C LEU A 89 -14.72 11.98 4.35
N LEU A 90 -14.32 12.66 5.43
CA LEU A 90 -13.88 12.00 6.67
C LEU A 90 -14.98 11.13 7.29
N ALA A 91 -16.22 11.61 7.33
CA ALA A 91 -17.35 10.83 7.85
C ALA A 91 -17.60 9.58 7.00
N LYS A 92 -17.61 9.71 5.67
CA LYS A 92 -17.78 8.58 4.75
C LYS A 92 -16.67 7.53 4.93
N PHE A 93 -15.42 7.96 5.10
CA PHE A 93 -14.30 7.10 5.44
C PHE A 93 -14.46 6.36 6.78
N ARG A 94 -15.04 6.99 7.80
CA ARG A 94 -15.34 6.34 9.09
C ARG A 94 -16.43 5.29 8.94
N ASP A 95 -17.48 5.62 8.21
CA ASP A 95 -18.68 4.79 8.12
C ASP A 95 -18.46 3.57 7.22
N LEU A 96 -17.75 3.77 6.11
CA LEU A 96 -17.58 2.73 5.09
C LEU A 96 -16.20 2.07 5.14
N GLY A 97 -15.14 2.78 5.49
CA GLY A 97 -13.78 2.34 5.14
C GLY A 97 -13.63 2.18 3.62
N VAL A 98 -12.73 1.30 3.18
CA VAL A 98 -12.47 1.06 1.75
C VAL A 98 -12.28 -0.42 1.45
N GLN A 99 -12.50 -0.80 0.19
CA GLN A 99 -12.08 -2.09 -0.36
C GLN A 99 -10.85 -1.90 -1.23
N TYR A 100 -9.76 -2.59 -0.91
CA TYR A 100 -8.61 -2.73 -1.79
C TYR A 100 -8.78 -3.95 -2.68
N VAL A 101 -8.80 -3.71 -3.99
CA VAL A 101 -8.91 -4.74 -5.02
C VAL A 101 -7.55 -4.94 -5.67
N ARG A 102 -7.14 -6.20 -5.82
CA ARG A 102 -5.95 -6.60 -6.59
C ARG A 102 -6.38 -7.58 -7.68
N LEU A 103 -5.99 -7.30 -8.91
CA LEU A 103 -6.02 -8.28 -9.99
C LEU A 103 -4.66 -8.95 -10.08
N LEU A 104 -4.65 -10.26 -9.83
CA LEU A 104 -3.43 -11.07 -9.72
C LEU A 104 -3.29 -11.95 -10.95
N HIS A 105 -2.14 -11.81 -11.63
CA HIS A 105 -1.80 -12.58 -12.82
C HIS A 105 -1.49 -14.04 -12.48
N ASP A 106 -1.52 -14.89 -13.50
CA ASP A 106 -0.85 -16.18 -13.43
C ASP A 106 0.66 -15.96 -13.67
N GLU A 107 1.52 -16.55 -12.85
CA GLU A 107 2.97 -16.51 -13.04
C GLU A 107 3.44 -17.04 -14.41
N ALA A 108 2.62 -17.87 -15.08
CA ALA A 108 2.84 -18.27 -16.47
C ALA A 108 2.83 -17.09 -17.47
N GLU A 109 2.26 -15.95 -17.08
CA GLU A 109 2.13 -14.73 -17.90
C GLU A 109 3.21 -13.69 -17.57
N LYS A 110 4.25 -14.04 -16.80
CA LYS A 110 5.28 -13.09 -16.33
C LYS A 110 6.02 -12.29 -17.42
N GLU A 111 6.02 -12.79 -18.65
CA GLU A 111 6.64 -12.14 -19.80
C GLU A 111 5.69 -11.14 -20.50
N ALA A 112 4.42 -11.07 -20.06
CA ALA A 112 3.44 -10.14 -20.61
C ALA A 112 3.76 -8.71 -20.17
N ALA A 113 3.53 -7.74 -21.07
CA ALA A 113 3.82 -6.32 -20.81
C ALA A 113 2.91 -5.72 -19.72
N ASP A 114 1.80 -6.38 -19.40
CA ASP A 114 0.83 -6.09 -18.35
C ASP A 114 0.97 -7.02 -17.13
N PHE A 115 2.05 -7.78 -17.01
CA PHE A 115 2.31 -8.52 -15.78
C PHE A 115 2.65 -7.56 -14.63
N TYR A 116 2.03 -7.78 -13.47
CA TYR A 116 2.30 -6.98 -12.27
C TYR A 116 2.66 -7.84 -11.06
N ASN A 117 1.68 -8.51 -10.47
CA ASN A 117 1.87 -9.44 -9.36
C ASN A 117 1.09 -10.71 -9.66
N SER A 118 1.72 -11.87 -9.40
CA SER A 118 1.05 -13.16 -9.55
C SER A 118 0.31 -13.57 -8.28
N TRP A 119 -0.73 -14.37 -8.43
CA TRP A 119 -1.38 -14.99 -7.27
C TRP A 119 -0.47 -16.04 -6.61
N GLN A 120 0.38 -16.70 -7.40
CA GLN A 120 1.39 -17.62 -6.89
C GLN A 120 2.37 -16.93 -5.94
N GLY A 121 2.86 -15.75 -6.32
CA GLY A 121 3.74 -14.93 -5.49
C GLY A 121 3.02 -14.40 -4.26
N ALA A 122 1.78 -13.93 -4.42
CA ALA A 122 0.99 -13.36 -3.33
C ALA A 122 0.61 -14.39 -2.25
N PHE A 123 0.26 -15.62 -2.63
CA PHE A 123 -0.19 -16.67 -1.72
C PHE A 123 0.83 -17.79 -1.49
N GLN A 124 2.02 -17.66 -2.11
CA GLN A 124 3.14 -18.60 -2.00
C GLN A 124 2.69 -20.05 -2.21
N THR A 125 2.05 -20.31 -3.35
CA THR A 125 1.50 -21.62 -3.71
C THR A 125 1.34 -21.73 -5.22
N GLN A 126 1.35 -22.95 -5.74
CA GLN A 126 1.07 -23.28 -7.13
C GLN A 126 -0.33 -23.92 -7.32
N SER A 127 -1.08 -24.15 -6.23
CA SER A 127 -2.47 -24.62 -6.27
C SER A 127 -3.44 -23.46 -6.09
N VAL A 128 -4.39 -23.32 -7.02
CA VAL A 128 -5.48 -22.35 -6.90
C VAL A 128 -6.36 -22.65 -5.70
N GLU A 129 -6.64 -23.92 -5.37
CA GLU A 129 -7.45 -24.25 -4.20
C GLU A 129 -6.76 -23.79 -2.90
N GLU A 130 -5.45 -24.00 -2.79
CA GLU A 130 -4.68 -23.54 -1.64
C GLU A 130 -4.61 -22.00 -1.60
N ALA A 131 -4.50 -21.33 -2.75
CA ALA A 131 -4.58 -19.87 -2.82
C ALA A 131 -5.94 -19.37 -2.31
N MET A 132 -7.05 -19.99 -2.75
CA MET A 132 -8.40 -19.66 -2.28
C MET A 132 -8.55 -19.88 -0.77
N ARG A 133 -7.98 -20.97 -0.24
CA ARG A 133 -8.02 -21.26 1.21
C ARG A 133 -7.23 -20.22 2.02
N LYS A 134 -6.08 -19.76 1.53
CA LYS A 134 -5.26 -18.73 2.19
C LYS A 134 -5.85 -17.33 2.04
N GLY A 135 -6.44 -17.03 0.88
CA GLY A 135 -6.93 -15.71 0.51
C GLY A 135 -8.34 -15.39 1.01
N ASN A 136 -9.17 -16.39 1.31
CA ASN A 136 -10.49 -16.18 1.89
C ASN A 136 -10.44 -16.28 3.42
N SER A 137 -10.85 -15.21 4.10
CA SER A 137 -10.85 -15.16 5.56
C SER A 137 -11.81 -14.10 6.10
N LYS A 138 -12.79 -14.54 6.91
CA LYS A 138 -13.71 -13.66 7.63
C LYS A 138 -12.99 -12.77 8.64
N SER A 139 -11.98 -13.30 9.34
CA SER A 139 -11.28 -12.56 10.40
C SER A 139 -10.38 -11.45 9.86
N THR A 140 -9.97 -11.55 8.59
CA THR A 140 -9.15 -10.54 7.92
C THR A 140 -9.91 -9.84 6.79
N PHE A 141 -11.24 -10.00 6.72
CA PHE A 141 -12.12 -9.36 5.74
C PHE A 141 -11.66 -9.52 4.28
N SER A 142 -11.19 -10.71 3.95
CA SER A 142 -10.48 -11.00 2.71
C SER A 142 -11.27 -11.99 1.87
N ILE A 143 -11.47 -11.67 0.60
CA ILE A 143 -12.18 -12.48 -0.40
C ILE A 143 -11.26 -12.69 -1.59
N LEU A 144 -11.00 -13.94 -1.95
CA LEU A 144 -10.30 -14.32 -3.16
C LEU A 144 -11.25 -15.11 -4.07
N GLN A 145 -11.36 -14.68 -5.32
CA GLN A 145 -12.23 -15.29 -6.31
C GLN A 145 -11.51 -15.38 -7.67
N ARG A 146 -12.02 -16.25 -8.55
CA ARG A 146 -11.55 -16.29 -9.93
C ARG A 146 -12.02 -15.02 -10.64
N HIS A 147 -11.09 -14.38 -11.35
CA HIS A 147 -11.42 -13.28 -12.27
C HIS A 147 -11.73 -13.84 -13.66
N ASP A 148 -10.88 -14.76 -14.11
CA ASP A 148 -11.06 -15.53 -15.33
C ASP A 148 -10.46 -16.94 -15.17
N GLU A 149 -10.11 -17.59 -16.27
CA GLU A 149 -9.52 -18.94 -16.28
C GLU A 149 -8.19 -19.02 -15.51
N ARG A 150 -7.39 -17.95 -15.51
CA ARG A 150 -6.00 -17.92 -15.02
C ARG A 150 -5.77 -16.95 -13.87
N ARG A 151 -6.49 -15.83 -13.86
CA ARG A 151 -6.27 -14.70 -12.96
C ARG A 151 -7.22 -14.74 -11.78
N LEU A 152 -6.74 -14.26 -10.64
CA LEU A 152 -7.53 -14.16 -9.41
C LEU A 152 -7.77 -12.69 -9.04
N LYS A 153 -8.96 -12.42 -8.50
CA LYS A 153 -9.32 -11.12 -7.93
C LYS A 153 -9.34 -11.24 -6.41
N HIS A 154 -8.48 -10.47 -5.76
CA HIS A 154 -8.39 -10.38 -4.30
C HIS A 154 -9.02 -9.06 -3.86
N THR A 155 -10.07 -9.13 -3.05
CA THR A 155 -10.74 -7.97 -2.45
C THR A 155 -10.60 -8.03 -0.94
N LEU A 156 -10.16 -6.92 -0.35
CA LEU A 156 -9.92 -6.80 1.08
C LEU A 156 -10.58 -5.53 1.60
N TRP A 157 -11.46 -5.64 2.59
CA TRP A 157 -11.97 -4.46 3.29
C TRP A 157 -11.00 -4.01 4.37
N CYS A 158 -10.83 -2.70 4.51
CA CYS A 158 -9.98 -2.09 5.54
C CYS A 158 -10.60 -0.80 6.10
N PRO A 159 -10.49 -0.58 7.43
CA PRO A 159 -10.71 0.76 7.98
C PRO A 159 -9.55 1.67 7.57
N VAL A 160 -9.83 2.97 7.42
CA VAL A 160 -8.82 3.98 7.05
C VAL A 160 -8.36 4.85 8.24
N PHE A 161 -8.82 4.51 9.44
CA PHE A 161 -8.45 5.18 10.68
C PHE A 161 -7.83 4.18 11.66
N GLN A 162 -6.79 4.61 12.34
CA GLN A 162 -6.07 3.80 13.34
C GLN A 162 -5.68 4.67 14.52
N LYS A 163 -5.77 4.13 15.74
CA LYS A 163 -5.42 4.87 16.96
C LYS A 163 -3.90 4.92 17.13
N HIS A 164 -3.37 6.14 17.16
CA HIS A 164 -2.02 6.45 17.61
C HIS A 164 -2.00 6.67 19.14
N PRO A 165 -1.04 6.09 19.89
CA PRO A 165 -0.99 6.21 21.36
C PRO A 165 -0.99 7.65 21.89
N THR A 166 -0.25 8.54 21.24
CA THR A 166 -0.10 9.95 21.63
C THR A 166 -1.05 10.94 20.93
N HIS A 167 -1.44 10.67 19.68
CA HIS A 167 -2.10 11.65 18.81
C HIS A 167 -3.58 11.37 18.57
N GLY A 168 -4.12 10.30 19.17
CA GLY A 168 -5.49 9.87 18.92
C GLY A 168 -5.60 9.19 17.56
N GLU A 169 -6.76 9.30 16.93
CA GLU A 169 -7.02 8.60 15.67
C GLU A 169 -6.43 9.34 14.47
N LEU A 170 -5.72 8.60 13.61
CA LEU A 170 -5.04 9.12 12.41
C LEU A 170 -5.54 8.44 11.14
N PHE A 171 -5.53 9.19 10.04
CA PHE A 171 -5.91 8.75 8.69
C PHE A 171 -4.87 7.78 8.08
N PHE A 172 -4.90 6.52 8.51
CA PHE A 172 -3.95 5.47 8.15
C PHE A 172 -4.46 4.64 6.96
N ASN A 173 -3.93 4.91 5.75
CA ASN A 173 -4.54 4.41 4.52
C ASN A 173 -3.54 4.15 3.38
N SER A 174 -4.05 3.54 2.30
CA SER A 174 -3.37 3.28 1.04
C SER A 174 -4.31 3.59 -0.13
N VAL A 175 -5.17 4.60 -0.01
CA VAL A 175 -6.23 4.86 -1.00
C VAL A 175 -5.64 5.22 -2.36
N LEU A 176 -4.81 6.26 -2.44
CA LEU A 176 -4.32 6.76 -3.73
C LEU A 176 -3.29 5.82 -4.39
N ASN A 177 -2.47 5.11 -3.61
CA ASN A 177 -1.51 4.15 -4.19
C ASN A 177 -2.12 2.78 -4.53
N ARG A 178 -3.37 2.52 -4.11
CA ARG A 178 -4.14 1.34 -4.51
C ARG A 178 -5.27 1.67 -5.48
N HIS A 179 -5.61 2.93 -5.67
CA HIS A 179 -6.62 3.32 -6.66
C HIS A 179 -6.09 3.12 -8.09
N GLY A 180 -6.97 2.69 -8.99
CA GLY A 180 -6.61 2.35 -10.36
C GLY A 180 -6.01 3.54 -11.13
N SER A 181 -6.39 4.76 -10.78
CA SER A 181 -5.86 6.00 -11.37
C SER A 181 -4.35 6.18 -11.15
N TRP A 182 -3.75 5.49 -10.17
CA TRP A 182 -2.30 5.53 -9.99
C TRP A 182 -1.55 5.15 -11.29
N LEU A 183 -2.17 4.29 -12.10
CA LEU A 183 -1.61 3.78 -13.35
C LEU A 183 -2.07 4.57 -14.59
N ASP A 184 -2.69 5.75 -14.46
CA ASP A 184 -3.17 6.54 -15.61
C ASP A 184 -2.05 6.83 -16.63
N GLY A 185 -0.84 7.10 -16.15
CA GLY A 185 0.33 7.33 -17.01
C GLY A 185 1.07 6.06 -17.44
N HIS A 186 0.61 4.87 -17.05
CA HIS A 186 1.28 3.61 -17.39
C HIS A 186 1.03 3.23 -18.85
N ALA A 187 2.07 2.83 -19.57
CA ALA A 187 1.98 2.54 -21.02
C ALA A 187 0.93 1.49 -21.38
N VAL A 188 0.74 0.47 -20.53
CA VAL A 188 -0.26 -0.59 -20.73
C VAL A 188 -1.53 -0.33 -19.91
N PHE A 189 -1.44 -0.44 -18.58
CA PHE A 189 -2.59 -0.29 -17.68
C PHE A 189 -3.34 1.06 -17.77
N GLY A 190 -2.70 2.16 -18.18
CA GLY A 190 -3.36 3.46 -18.29
C GLY A 190 -4.48 3.48 -19.33
N SER A 191 -4.43 2.58 -20.31
CA SER A 191 -5.48 2.41 -21.32
C SER A 191 -6.63 1.49 -20.90
N LEU A 192 -6.46 0.73 -19.80
CA LEU A 192 -7.48 -0.19 -19.31
C LEU A 192 -8.52 0.55 -18.46
N PRO A 193 -9.78 0.06 -18.43
CA PRO A 193 -10.76 0.46 -17.43
C PRO A 193 -10.21 0.32 -16.01
N LEU A 194 -10.57 1.22 -15.09
CA LEU A 194 -10.07 1.22 -13.71
C LEU A 194 -10.23 -0.15 -13.02
N SER A 195 -11.35 -0.82 -13.25
CA SER A 195 -11.67 -2.14 -12.68
C SER A 195 -10.79 -3.27 -13.19
N GLU A 196 -10.14 -3.11 -14.35
CA GLU A 196 -9.26 -4.11 -14.99
C GLU A 196 -7.77 -3.80 -14.77
N ARG A 197 -7.45 -2.82 -13.92
CA ARG A 197 -6.07 -2.50 -13.56
C ARG A 197 -5.59 -3.37 -12.39
N PRO A 198 -4.26 -3.56 -12.23
CA PRO A 198 -3.68 -4.38 -11.16
C PRO A 198 -4.16 -4.04 -9.75
N TYR A 199 -4.49 -2.78 -9.52
CA TYR A 199 -5.04 -2.29 -8.28
C TYR A 199 -6.25 -1.40 -8.52
N HIS A 200 -7.19 -1.48 -7.61
CA HIS A 200 -8.28 -0.53 -7.53
C HIS A 200 -8.74 -0.34 -6.08
N CYS A 201 -9.40 0.79 -5.81
CA CYS A 201 -9.87 1.13 -4.47
C CYS A 201 -11.34 1.56 -4.59
N LEU A 202 -12.21 0.94 -3.82
CA LEU A 202 -13.63 1.24 -3.77
C LEU A 202 -13.99 1.69 -2.35
N TRP A 203 -15.15 2.34 -2.20
CA TRP A 203 -15.78 2.49 -0.89
C TRP A 203 -16.08 1.12 -0.29
N GLY A 204 -16.19 1.05 1.05
CA GLY A 204 -16.45 -0.21 1.75
C GLY A 204 -17.73 -0.93 1.32
N ASP A 205 -18.71 -0.21 0.79
CA ASP A 205 -19.95 -0.76 0.24
C ASP A 205 -19.83 -1.23 -1.24
N GLY A 206 -18.66 -1.02 -1.86
CA GLY A 206 -18.37 -1.41 -3.24
C GLY A 206 -18.62 -0.30 -4.26
N ALA A 207 -19.07 0.89 -3.84
CA ALA A 207 -19.22 2.02 -4.74
C ALA A 207 -17.86 2.62 -5.14
N GLU A 208 -17.80 3.22 -6.33
CA GLU A 208 -16.64 3.97 -6.80
C GLU A 208 -16.38 5.21 -5.93
N LEU A 209 -15.11 5.52 -5.70
CA LEU A 209 -14.74 6.85 -5.22
C LEU A 209 -15.00 7.85 -6.34
N SER A 210 -15.76 8.91 -6.06
CA SER A 210 -16.06 9.91 -7.09
C SER A 210 -14.80 10.71 -7.43
N GLU A 211 -14.73 11.27 -8.65
CA GLU A 211 -13.56 12.05 -9.06
C GLU A 211 -13.35 13.25 -8.13
N THR A 212 -14.41 13.90 -7.66
CA THR A 212 -14.31 15.00 -6.69
C THR A 212 -13.70 14.55 -5.35
N GLU A 213 -14.02 13.34 -4.87
CA GLU A 213 -13.42 12.79 -3.65
C GLU A 213 -11.92 12.48 -3.85
N LEU A 214 -11.55 11.96 -5.03
CA LEU A 214 -10.17 11.67 -5.39
C LEU A 214 -9.33 12.95 -5.58
N GLU A 215 -9.90 13.96 -6.25
CA GLU A 215 -9.30 15.28 -6.43
C GLU A 215 -9.07 15.98 -5.08
N GLU A 216 -10.03 15.91 -4.17
CA GLU A 216 -9.89 16.43 -2.81
C GLU A 216 -8.70 15.77 -2.09
N LEU A 217 -8.62 14.43 -2.12
CA LEU A 217 -7.50 13.69 -1.51
C LEU A 217 -6.15 14.10 -2.11
N ARG A 218 -6.05 14.14 -3.44
CA ARG A 218 -4.82 14.52 -4.15
C ARG A 218 -4.41 15.95 -3.79
N ALA A 219 -5.34 16.90 -3.84
CA ALA A 219 -5.08 18.30 -3.52
C ALA A 219 -4.59 18.47 -2.07
N VAL A 220 -5.24 17.80 -1.11
CA VAL A 220 -4.81 17.87 0.30
C VAL A 220 -3.40 17.31 0.50
N TYR A 221 -3.07 16.20 -0.15
CA TYR A 221 -1.71 15.66 -0.09
C TYR A 221 -0.70 16.59 -0.77
N ASP A 222 -0.99 17.10 -1.96
CA ASP A 222 -0.11 18.03 -2.68
C ASP A 222 0.19 19.28 -1.82
N GLU A 223 -0.83 19.85 -1.18
CA GLU A 223 -0.67 20.99 -0.27
C GLU A 223 0.06 20.66 1.04
N SER A 224 0.11 19.39 1.43
CA SER A 224 0.73 18.92 2.68
C SER A 224 2.08 18.24 2.45
N THR A 225 2.57 18.23 1.21
CA THR A 225 3.77 17.50 0.81
C THR A 225 5.05 18.23 1.21
N GLU A 226 5.93 17.50 1.87
CA GLU A 226 7.33 17.86 2.02
C GLU A 226 8.20 16.99 1.10
N TYR A 227 9.10 17.65 0.36
CA TYR A 227 10.01 17.02 -0.59
C TYR A 227 11.38 16.82 0.04
N ILE A 228 11.75 15.56 0.31
CA ILE A 228 13.01 15.21 0.97
C ILE A 228 13.96 14.55 -0.03
N ARG A 229 14.95 15.32 -0.49
CA ARG A 229 16.01 14.80 -1.36
C ARG A 229 17.13 14.20 -0.50
N LEU A 230 17.13 12.88 -0.38
CA LEU A 230 18.14 12.13 0.35
C LEU A 230 19.44 11.99 -0.45
N SER A 231 20.56 12.00 0.26
CA SER A 231 21.90 11.65 -0.21
C SER A 231 22.26 10.21 0.20
N PRO A 232 23.14 9.52 -0.54
CA PRO A 232 23.64 8.22 -0.11
C PRO A 232 24.19 8.27 1.33
N GLY A 233 23.72 7.36 2.18
CA GLY A 233 24.03 7.31 3.61
C GLY A 233 22.98 7.96 4.52
N ASP A 234 22.06 8.77 3.98
CA ASP A 234 20.96 9.33 4.77
C ASP A 234 20.00 8.22 5.22
N VAL A 235 19.52 8.36 6.45
CA VAL A 235 18.52 7.47 7.05
C VAL A 235 17.34 8.30 7.54
N LEU A 236 16.14 7.94 7.07
CA LEU A 236 14.87 8.44 7.59
C LEU A 236 14.21 7.37 8.43
N VAL A 237 13.73 7.73 9.61
CA VAL A 237 12.89 6.88 10.44
C VAL A 237 11.55 7.57 10.61
N LEU A 238 10.48 6.94 10.14
CA LEU A 238 9.14 7.49 10.10
C LEU A 238 8.24 6.74 11.07
N ASP A 239 7.44 7.48 11.84
CA ASP A 239 6.29 6.91 12.53
C ASP A 239 5.22 6.54 11.49
N ASN A 240 4.98 5.25 11.30
CA ASN A 240 4.16 4.76 10.19
C ASN A 240 2.69 5.18 10.33
N LEU A 241 2.19 5.43 11.55
CA LEU A 241 0.82 5.89 11.74
C LEU A 241 0.68 7.37 11.39
N ARG A 242 1.73 8.17 11.66
CA ARG A 242 1.69 9.62 11.50
C ARG A 242 2.15 10.09 10.14
N VAL A 243 3.14 9.44 9.53
CA VAL A 243 3.75 9.93 8.29
C VAL A 243 3.35 9.00 7.15
N VAL A 244 2.71 9.57 6.13
CA VAL A 244 2.56 8.93 4.83
C VAL A 244 3.78 9.26 3.97
N HIS A 245 4.13 8.36 3.07
CA HIS A 245 5.24 8.54 2.16
C HIS A 245 4.87 8.23 0.71
N GLY A 246 5.61 8.85 -0.20
CA GLY A 246 5.53 8.64 -1.63
C GLY A 246 6.89 8.90 -2.28
N ARG A 247 6.90 8.97 -3.61
CA ARG A 247 8.11 9.24 -4.38
C ARG A 247 7.76 9.90 -5.70
N THR A 248 8.46 10.97 -6.04
CA THR A 248 8.35 11.57 -7.38
C THR A 248 8.84 10.60 -8.47
N PRO A 249 8.41 10.78 -9.73
CA PRO A 249 9.03 10.11 -10.88
C PRO A 249 10.55 10.35 -10.94
N TYR A 250 11.29 9.46 -11.59
CA TYR A 250 12.74 9.59 -11.77
C TYR A 250 13.27 8.87 -13.01
N SER A 251 14.46 9.28 -13.43
CA SER A 251 15.27 8.61 -14.46
C SER A 251 16.53 8.03 -13.82
N GLY A 252 17.16 7.07 -14.50
CA GLY A 252 18.38 6.45 -14.01
C GLY A 252 18.18 5.35 -12.96
N SER A 253 19.23 5.13 -12.16
CA SER A 253 19.24 4.11 -11.11
C SER A 253 19.01 4.70 -9.72
N ARG A 254 18.12 4.08 -8.93
CA ARG A 254 17.82 4.47 -7.55
C ARG A 254 17.70 3.23 -6.70
N LEU A 255 18.28 3.25 -5.51
CA LEU A 255 18.20 2.18 -4.53
C LEU A 255 17.96 2.78 -3.14
N LEU A 256 16.77 2.51 -2.61
CA LEU A 256 16.35 2.95 -1.28
C LEU A 256 16.04 1.70 -0.47
N GLY A 257 16.87 1.42 0.53
CA GLY A 257 16.65 0.33 1.46
C GLY A 257 15.49 0.63 2.38
N LEU A 258 14.68 -0.39 2.66
CA LEU A 258 13.57 -0.39 3.60
C LEU A 258 13.87 -1.36 4.74
N LEU A 259 13.63 -0.91 5.96
CA LEU A 259 13.64 -1.74 7.16
C LEU A 259 12.37 -1.45 7.97
N LEU A 260 11.71 -2.52 8.41
CA LEU A 260 10.48 -2.44 9.19
C LEU A 260 10.79 -2.73 10.65
N SER A 261 10.23 -1.93 11.57
CA SER A 261 10.29 -2.23 13.00
C SER A 261 9.37 -3.39 13.38
N ASP A 262 9.23 -3.63 14.68
CA ASP A 262 8.18 -4.48 15.24
C ASP A 262 6.80 -4.16 14.67
N MET A 263 6.03 -5.23 14.46
CA MET A 263 4.68 -5.18 13.96
C MET A 263 3.71 -4.89 15.12
N VAL A 264 2.72 -4.05 14.85
CA VAL A 264 1.65 -3.67 15.77
C VAL A 264 0.35 -4.22 15.19
N PRO A 265 -0.50 -4.88 16.01
CA PRO A 265 -1.80 -5.34 15.55
C PRO A 265 -2.72 -4.16 15.26
N ARG A 266 -3.55 -4.31 14.25
CA ARG A 266 -4.64 -3.38 13.95
C ARG A 266 -5.70 -3.43 15.05
N ASP A 267 -6.31 -2.28 15.30
CA ASP A 267 -7.43 -2.21 16.25
C ASP A 267 -8.61 -3.07 15.74
N PRO A 268 -9.39 -3.69 16.65
CA PRO A 268 -10.60 -4.38 16.28
C PRO A 268 -11.53 -3.48 15.47
N CYS A 269 -11.96 -3.96 14.30
CA CYS A 269 -12.82 -3.22 13.38
C CYS A 269 -13.90 -4.13 12.80
N ARG A 270 -14.89 -3.53 12.13
CA ARG A 270 -15.99 -4.24 11.47
C ARG A 270 -16.27 -3.61 10.11
N PRO A 271 -16.44 -4.42 9.06
CA PRO A 271 -16.84 -3.91 7.76
C PRO A 271 -18.27 -3.34 7.78
N PRO A 272 -18.63 -2.47 6.82
CA PRO A 272 -20.01 -2.08 6.62
C PRO A 272 -20.86 -3.31 6.27
N PRO A 273 -22.18 -3.29 6.54
CA PRO A 273 -23.07 -4.43 6.31
C PRO A 273 -22.95 -5.03 4.90
N ALA A 274 -22.87 -4.16 3.88
CA ALA A 274 -22.73 -4.56 2.48
C ALA A 274 -21.52 -5.46 2.22
N PHE A 275 -20.37 -5.20 2.87
CA PHE A 275 -19.19 -6.08 2.73
C PHE A 275 -19.25 -7.29 3.66
N ALA A 276 -19.85 -7.14 4.84
CA ALA A 276 -20.05 -8.27 5.75
C ALA A 276 -20.86 -9.40 5.11
N GLU A 277 -21.88 -9.05 4.32
CA GLU A 277 -22.70 -10.00 3.55
C GLU A 277 -21.89 -10.77 2.50
N LEU A 278 -20.84 -10.16 1.92
CA LEU A 278 -19.97 -10.83 0.94
C LEU A 278 -19.04 -11.88 1.57
N LEU A 279 -18.90 -11.87 2.90
CA LEU A 279 -18.05 -12.81 3.62
C LEU A 279 -18.80 -14.10 4.01
N GLU A 280 -20.13 -14.09 4.01
CA GLU A 280 -21.00 -15.21 4.40
C GLU A 280 -21.14 -16.26 3.30
#